data_AF-A0A7R6Z3Z8-F1
#
_entry.id   AF-A0A7R6Z3Z8-F1
#
_cell.length_a   1.000
_cell.length_b   1.000
_cell.length_c   1.000
_cell.angle_alpha   90.00
_cell.angle_beta   90.00
_cell.angle_gamma   90.00
#
_symmetry.space_group_name_H-M   'P 1'
#
loop_
_entity.id
_entity.type
_entity.pdbx_description
1 polymer ?
#
loop_
_entity_poly.entity_id
_entity_poly.type
_entity_poly.pdbx_seq_one_letter_code
_entity_poly.pdbx_strand_id
1 'polypeptide(L)'
;MDVTTVTLPRHCISTVHAHLRSVGREGNEGMALWVGVQQDQHFAVTETVLPAQRHIRTGDGVCVMVPAEELHRLMSGSTIAA
;
A
#
# COMPACT_ATOMS: atom_id res chain seq x y z
N MET A 1 -10.46 -10.86 -15.79
CA MET A 1 -11.04 -9.67 -16.43
C MET A 1 -10.29 -8.49 -15.85
N ASP A 2 -9.69 -7.65 -16.70
CA ASP A 2 -8.76 -6.61 -16.24
C ASP A 2 -9.50 -5.41 -15.64
N VAL A 3 -8.90 -4.80 -14.61
CA VAL A 3 -9.39 -3.56 -14.00
C VAL A 3 -9.10 -2.39 -14.94
N THR A 4 -10.13 -1.62 -15.29
CA THR A 4 -10.01 -0.40 -16.11
C THR A 4 -10.25 0.86 -15.30
N THR A 5 -10.96 0.76 -14.18
CA THR A 5 -11.30 1.90 -13.33
C THR A 5 -11.05 1.57 -11.87
N VAL A 6 -10.44 2.51 -11.15
CA VAL A 6 -10.25 2.43 -9.70
C VAL A 6 -10.99 3.58 -9.03
N THR A 7 -11.95 3.27 -8.17
CA THR A 7 -12.60 4.27 -7.31
C THR A 7 -11.84 4.36 -6.00
N LEU A 8 -11.27 5.52 -5.73
CA LEU A 8 -10.43 5.74 -4.57
C LEU A 8 -11.02 6.85 -3.67
N PRO A 9 -11.49 6.52 -2.46
CA PRO A 9 -11.98 7.51 -1.52
C PRO A 9 -10.87 8.49 -1.10
N ARG A 10 -11.23 9.78 -0.99
CA ARG A 10 -10.26 10.84 -0.65
C ARG A 10 -9.53 10.60 0.68
N HIS A 11 -10.17 9.98 1.66
CA HIS A 11 -9.53 9.68 2.94
C HIS A 11 -8.39 8.65 2.79
N CYS A 12 -8.54 7.66 1.90
CA CYS A 12 -7.49 6.68 1.60
C CYS A 12 -6.25 7.37 0.99
N ILE A 13 -6.46 8.31 0.05
CA ILE A 13 -5.39 9.13 -0.53
C ILE A 13 -4.66 9.91 0.57
N SER A 14 -5.42 10.61 1.43
CA SER A 14 -4.86 11.42 2.50
C SER A 14 -4.02 10.59 3.48
N THR A 15 -4.48 9.38 3.84
CA THR A 15 -3.74 8.47 4.72
C THR A 15 -2.41 8.04 4.11
N VAL A 16 -2.42 7.62 2.84
CA VAL A 16 -1.18 7.25 2.12
C VAL A 16 -0.22 8.43 2.04
N HIS A 17 -0.72 9.61 1.63
CA HIS A 17 0.13 10.80 1.52
C HIS A 17 0.73 11.22 2.86
N ALA A 18 -0.04 11.17 3.94
CA ALA A 18 0.46 11.50 5.27
C ALA A 18 1.56 10.53 5.71
N HIS A 19 1.36 9.23 5.50
CA HIS A 19 2.36 8.19 5.81
C HIS A 19 3.64 8.38 5.00
N LEU A 20 3.53 8.45 3.68
CA LEU A 20 4.70 8.58 2.79
C LEU A 20 5.46 9.89 3.05
N ARG A 21 4.74 10.98 3.37
CA ARG A 21 5.38 12.23 3.77
C ARG A 21 6.16 12.09 5.07
N SER A 22 5.64 11.36 6.05
CA SER A 22 6.35 11.12 7.32
C SER A 22 7.61 10.31 7.08
N VAL A 23 7.51 9.17 6.40
CA VAL A 23 8.63 8.27 6.10
C VAL A 23 9.69 8.98 5.23
N GLY A 24 9.26 9.73 4.21
CA GLY A 24 10.15 10.49 3.35
C GLY A 24 10.91 11.61 4.08
N ARG A 25 10.32 12.21 5.12
CA ARG A 25 11.02 13.20 5.97
C ARG A 25 12.16 12.60 6.78
N GLU A 26 12.11 11.30 7.03
CA GLU A 26 13.19 10.53 7.65
C GLU A 26 14.22 10.04 6.61
N GLY A 27 13.99 10.36 5.33
CA GLY A 27 14.82 9.96 4.19
C GLY A 27 14.66 8.49 3.83
N ASN A 28 13.54 7.86 4.21
CA ASN A 28 13.27 6.45 3.97
C ASN A 28 12.28 6.27 2.83
N GLU A 29 12.29 5.07 2.24
CA GLU A 29 11.18 4.60 1.39
C GLU A 29 10.09 3.98 2.25
N GLY A 30 8.84 4.25 1.88
CA GLY A 30 7.66 3.69 2.53
C GLY A 30 6.68 3.11 1.51
N MET A 31 5.87 2.16 1.96
CA MET A 31 4.82 1.53 1.18
C MET A 31 3.49 1.59 1.91
N ALA A 32 2.43 1.70 1.13
CA ALA A 32 1.04 1.56 1.54
C ALA A 32 0.30 0.73 0.48
N LEU A 33 -0.77 0.06 0.88
CA LEU A 33 -1.60 -0.76 0.01
C LEU A 33 -3.03 -0.25 0.01
N TRP A 34 -3.67 -0.27 -1.15
CA TRP A 34 -5.13 -0.07 -1.23
C TRP A 34 -5.82 -1.41 -1.32
N VAL A 35 -6.75 -1.62 -0.40
CA VAL A 35 -7.54 -2.84 -0.32
C VAL A 35 -8.97 -2.51 -0.73
N GLY A 36 -9.57 -3.41 -1.49
CA GLY A 36 -10.86 -3.17 -2.07
C GLY A 36 -11.51 -4.41 -2.66
N VAL A 37 -12.62 -4.18 -3.33
CA VAL A 37 -13.40 -5.22 -4.00
C VAL A 37 -13.41 -4.94 -5.49
N GLN A 38 -13.08 -5.96 -6.28
CA GLN A 38 -13.26 -5.93 -7.73
C GLN A 38 -14.68 -6.38 -8.09
N GLN A 39 -15.35 -5.59 -8.93
CA GLN A 39 -16.61 -5.95 -9.60
C GLN A 39 -16.43 -5.66 -11.09
N ASP A 40 -16.44 -6.71 -11.91
CA ASP A 40 -16.13 -6.65 -13.34
C ASP A 40 -14.78 -5.95 -13.60
N GLN A 41 -14.80 -4.77 -14.24
CA GLN A 41 -13.63 -3.96 -14.56
C GLN A 41 -13.41 -2.80 -13.59
N HIS A 42 -14.22 -2.68 -12.54
CA HIS A 42 -14.13 -1.65 -11.53
C HIS A 42 -13.54 -2.22 -10.23
N PHE A 43 -12.48 -1.57 -9.72
CA PHE A 43 -11.94 -1.84 -8.40
C PHE A 43 -12.33 -0.70 -7.45
N ALA A 44 -13.14 -1.01 -6.42
CA ALA A 44 -13.53 -0.03 -5.42
C ALA A 44 -12.65 -0.19 -4.17
N VAL A 45 -11.79 0.79 -3.92
CA VAL A 45 -10.96 0.83 -2.71
C VAL A 45 -11.85 1.10 -1.50
N THR A 46 -11.75 0.24 -0.49
CA THR A 46 -12.50 0.36 0.76
C THR A 46 -11.63 0.87 1.90
N GLU A 47 -10.33 0.58 1.85
CA GLU A 47 -9.40 0.99 2.91
C GLU A 47 -7.95 1.14 2.44
N THR A 48 -7.16 1.81 3.28
CA THR A 48 -5.70 1.88 3.16
C THR A 48 -5.07 1.04 4.25
N VAL A 49 -4.19 0.13 3.86
CA VAL A 49 -3.37 -0.65 4.79
C VAL A 49 -1.94 -0.14 4.75
N LEU A 50 -1.40 0.16 5.92
CA LEU A 50 0.02 0.48 6.11
C LEU A 50 0.70 -0.76 6.70
N PRO A 51 1.32 -1.62 5.88
CA PRO A 51 1.95 -2.83 6.40
C PRO A 51 3.08 -2.47 7.36
N ALA A 52 3.27 -3.32 8.36
CA ALA A 52 4.50 -3.32 9.13
C ALA A 52 5.67 -3.49 8.15
N GLN A 53 6.57 -2.51 8.15
CA GLN A 53 7.62 -2.40 7.15
C GLN A 53 8.93 -1.97 7.79
N ARG A 54 10.03 -2.38 7.19
CA ARG A 54 11.38 -2.00 7.58
C ARG A 54 11.99 -1.14 6.49
N HIS A 55 12.67 -0.08 6.90
CA HIS A 55 13.40 0.80 6.01
C HIS A 55 14.85 0.32 5.95
N ILE A 56 15.30 -0.01 4.75
CA ILE A 56 16.67 -0.44 4.49
C ILE A 56 17.34 0.69 3.72
N ARG A 57 18.49 1.14 4.21
CA ARG A 57 19.35 2.08 3.49
C ARG A 57 20.64 1.37 3.14
N THR A 58 20.95 1.34 1.85
CA THR A 58 22.21 0.80 1.31
C THR A 58 23.04 1.96 0.77
N GLY A 59 24.28 1.69 0.36
CA GLY A 59 25.10 2.67 -0.35
C GLY A 59 24.49 3.13 -1.69
N ASP A 60 23.59 2.31 -2.25
CA ASP A 60 22.99 2.50 -3.57
C ASP A 60 21.57 3.10 -3.51
N GLY A 61 20.98 3.26 -2.32
CA GLY A 61 19.66 3.84 -2.18
C GLY A 61 18.89 3.42 -0.93
N VAL A 62 17.57 3.49 -1.05
CA VAL A 62 16.61 3.11 -0.01
C VAL A 62 15.73 1.99 -0.54
N CYS A 63 15.20 1.19 0.38
CA CYS A 63 14.33 0.07 0.07
C CYS A 63 13.36 -0.15 1.24
N VAL A 64 12.13 -0.52 0.91
CA VAL A 64 11.12 -0.96 1.88
C VAL A 64 11.00 -2.49 1.85
N MET A 65 11.09 -3.11 3.02
CA MET A 65 10.87 -4.55 3.19
C MET A 65 9.62 -4.77 4.04
N VAL A 66 8.67 -5.55 3.52
CA VAL A 66 7.54 -6.08 4.29
C VAL A 66 7.84 -7.53 4.67
N PRO A 67 7.80 -7.90 5.96
CA PRO A 67 8.02 -9.28 6.40
C PRO A 67 7.03 -10.26 5.78
N ALA A 68 7.44 -11.50 5.57
CA ALA A 68 6.60 -12.53 4.94
C ALA A 68 5.33 -12.81 5.75
N GLU A 69 5.40 -12.75 7.07
CA GLU A 69 4.26 -12.97 7.98
C GLU A 69 3.23 -11.84 7.85
N GLU A 70 3.73 -10.60 7.72
CA GLU A 70 2.90 -9.43 7.47
C GLU A 70 2.17 -9.57 6.13
N LEU A 71 2.92 -9.94 5.09
CA LEU A 71 2.37 -10.13 3.76
C LEU A 71 1.34 -11.25 3.72
N HIS A 72 1.64 -12.39 4.37
CA HIS A 72 0.71 -13.52 4.47
C HIS A 72 -0.58 -13.12 5.18
N ARG A 73 -0.51 -12.36 6.28
CA ARG A 73 -1.69 -11.85 6.99
C ARG A 73 -2.58 -11.02 6.08
N LEU A 74 -1.99 -10.21 5.20
CA LEU A 74 -2.73 -9.32 4.29
C LEU A 74 -3.32 -10.06 3.08
N MET A 75 -2.62 -11.06 2.54
CA MET A 75 -3.07 -11.82 1.37
C MET A 75 -4.10 -12.91 1.69
N SER A 76 -4.32 -13.24 2.96
CA SER A 76 -5.18 -14.37 3.36
C SER A 76 -6.69 -14.11 3.21
N GLY A 77 -7.13 -12.90 2.81
CA GLY A 77 -8.57 -12.60 2.72
C GLY A 77 -8.97 -11.37 1.93
N SER A 78 -8.10 -10.78 1.10
CA SER A 78 -8.40 -9.50 0.44
C SER A 78 -7.82 -9.38 -0.96
N THR A 79 -8.53 -8.63 -1.83
CA THR A 79 -7.99 -8.22 -3.13
C THR A 79 -7.25 -6.90 -2.94
N ILE A 80 -5.99 -6.86 -3.32
CA ILE A 80 -5.09 -5.72 -3.11
C ILE A 80 -4.75 -5.14 -4.48
N ALA A 81 -4.86 -3.82 -4.62
CA ALA A 81 -4.27 -3.10 -5.72
C ALA A 81 -2.89 -2.59 -5.27
N ALA A 82 -1.84 -2.98 -6.01
CA ALA A 82 -0.47 -2.54 -5.81
C ALA A 82 -0.15 -1.30 -6.67
#